data_AF-A5B760-F1
#
_entry.id   AF-A5B760-F1
#
_cell.length_a   1.000
_cell.length_b   1.000
_cell.length_c   1.000
_cell.angle_alpha   90.00
_cell.angle_beta   90.00
_cell.angle_gamma   90.00
#
_symmetry.space_group_name_H-M   'P 1'
#
loop_
_entity.id
_entity.type
_entity.pdbx_description
1 polymer ?
#
loop_
_entity_poly.entity_id
_entity_poly.type
_entity_poly.pdbx_seq_one_letter_code
_entity_poly.pdbx_strand_id
1 'polypeptide(L)'
;MVSERIQSKHVCVIGAGPSGLVAARELRKEGHSVVVMEQNHDIGGQWLYEPKVEGEDALGKSTFLKVHSSVYDSLRLFSPREIMGFSDFPFVVKKGRDMRRFPGHRELLLYLQDFCEWFGLREMMRFKTRVEYVGMLDSDQVGRDLKWVVESRDMESEKVSEEVFDAVVVATGHYSKPRLPSIKGMDVWKRKQMHSHMYRVPEPFRHEVYDL
;
A
#
# COMPACT_ATOMS: atom_id res chain seq x y z
N MET A 1 31.83 1.36 27.94
CA MET A 1 30.56 1.67 27.25
C MET A 1 29.85 0.36 27.02
N VAL A 2 28.81 0.07 27.81
CA VAL A 2 27.99 -1.13 27.63
C VAL A 2 27.15 -0.86 26.38
N SER A 3 27.46 -1.56 25.29
CA SER A 3 26.56 -1.64 24.15
C SER A 3 25.27 -2.27 24.69
N GLU A 4 24.20 -1.49 24.82
CA GLU A 4 22.86 -2.05 24.92
C GLU A 4 22.71 -2.95 23.69
N ARG A 5 22.69 -4.26 23.91
CA ARG A 5 22.39 -5.20 22.85
C ARG A 5 20.94 -4.92 22.47
N ILE A 6 20.73 -4.37 21.28
CA ILE A 6 19.38 -4.24 20.72
C ILE A 6 18.78 -5.65 20.73
N GLN A 7 17.75 -5.85 21.55
CA GLN A 7 17.04 -7.12 21.59
C GLN A 7 16.26 -7.24 20.28
N SER A 8 16.57 -8.27 19.48
CA SER A 8 15.81 -8.55 18.27
C SER A 8 14.33 -8.74 18.61
N LYS A 9 13.47 -8.17 17.78
CA LYS A 9 12.00 -8.22 17.91
C LYS A 9 11.45 -8.87 16.65
N HIS A 10 10.36 -9.61 16.78
CA HIS A 10 9.59 -10.12 15.65
C HIS A 10 8.48 -9.13 15.28
N VAL A 11 8.56 -8.52 14.10
CA VAL A 11 7.74 -7.36 13.72
C VAL A 11 6.92 -7.67 12.47
N CYS A 12 5.61 -7.42 12.54
CA CYS A 12 4.73 -7.44 11.38
C CYS A 12 4.65 -6.05 10.76
N VAL A 13 4.88 -5.95 9.45
CA VAL A 13 4.64 -4.74 8.65
C VAL A 13 3.44 -5.01 7.75
N ILE A 14 2.40 -4.18 7.87
CA ILE A 14 1.15 -4.35 7.13
C ILE A 14 1.14 -3.43 5.91
N GLY A 15 1.31 -4.02 4.73
CA GLY A 15 1.38 -3.34 3.44
C GLY A 15 2.81 -3.22 2.88
N ALA A 16 2.97 -3.48 1.59
CA ALA A 16 4.23 -3.37 0.84
C ALA A 16 4.23 -2.20 -0.16
N GLY A 17 3.56 -1.10 0.21
CA GLY A 17 3.74 0.20 -0.44
C GLY A 17 5.06 0.88 -0.03
N PRO A 18 5.35 2.10 -0.51
CA PRO A 18 6.59 2.81 -0.20
C PRO A 18 6.94 2.86 1.30
N SER A 19 5.94 3.14 2.15
CA SER A 19 6.10 3.18 3.61
C SER A 19 6.46 1.83 4.22
N GLY A 20 5.84 0.74 3.74
CA GLY A 20 6.13 -0.61 4.22
C GLY A 20 7.50 -1.10 3.79
N LEU A 21 7.90 -0.82 2.55
CA LEU A 21 9.22 -1.17 2.02
C LEU A 21 10.35 -0.54 2.84
N VAL A 22 10.28 0.76 3.11
CA VAL A 22 11.31 1.44 3.91
C VAL A 22 11.28 0.99 5.36
N ALA A 23 10.10 0.81 5.96
CA ALA A 23 9.99 0.30 7.33
C ALA A 23 10.61 -1.10 7.47
N ALA A 24 10.29 -2.02 6.56
CA ALA A 24 10.82 -3.37 6.57
C ALA A 24 12.35 -3.39 6.41
N ARG A 25 12.87 -2.55 5.52
CA ARG A 25 14.32 -2.38 5.33
C ARG A 25 15.00 -1.91 6.61
N GLU A 26 14.54 -0.81 7.20
CA GLU A 26 15.19 -0.24 8.39
C GLU A 26 15.07 -1.18 9.60
N LEU A 27 13.93 -1.84 9.78
CA LEU A 27 13.76 -2.84 10.85
C LEU A 27 14.75 -4.00 10.71
N ARG A 28 14.93 -4.55 9.50
CA ARG A 28 15.91 -5.62 9.28
C ARG A 28 17.35 -5.11 9.50
N LYS A 29 17.65 -3.86 9.09
CA LYS A 29 18.96 -3.24 9.27
C LYS A 29 19.34 -3.11 10.76
N GLU A 30 18.36 -2.88 11.63
CA GLU A 30 18.52 -2.86 13.09
C GLU A 30 18.51 -4.27 13.73
N GLY A 31 18.44 -5.34 12.92
CA GLY A 31 18.53 -6.72 13.40
C GLY A 31 17.21 -7.33 13.89
N HIS A 32 16.07 -6.72 13.57
CA HIS A 32 14.75 -7.31 13.85
C HIS A 32 14.38 -8.38 12.82
N SER A 33 13.59 -9.37 13.25
CA SER A 33 12.94 -10.34 12.37
C SER A 33 11.65 -9.72 11.84
N VAL A 34 11.50 -9.63 10.51
CA VAL A 34 10.40 -8.88 9.89
C VAL A 34 9.57 -9.80 9.02
N VAL A 35 8.25 -9.66 9.10
CA VAL A 35 7.28 -10.22 8.14
C VAL A 35 6.49 -9.07 7.56
N VAL A 36 6.41 -9.00 6.23
CA VAL A 36 5.58 -8.02 5.53
C VAL A 36 4.37 -8.77 4.97
N MET A 37 3.15 -8.32 5.29
CA MET A 37 1.92 -8.87 4.73
C MET A 37 1.34 -7.89 3.71
N GLU A 38 1.21 -8.32 2.46
CA GLU A 38 0.67 -7.51 1.36
C GLU A 38 -0.54 -8.20 0.74
N GLN A 39 -1.66 -7.48 0.62
CA GLN A 39 -2.90 -8.04 0.09
C GLN A 39 -2.85 -8.27 -1.43
N ASN A 40 -2.03 -7.52 -2.17
CA ASN A 40 -1.86 -7.68 -3.60
C ASN A 40 -0.81 -8.74 -3.95
N HIS A 41 -0.68 -9.00 -5.25
CA HIS A 41 0.24 -9.99 -5.81
C HIS A 41 1.68 -9.48 -5.99
N ASP A 42 1.92 -8.17 -5.85
CA ASP A 42 3.25 -7.54 -5.91
C ASP A 42 3.29 -6.29 -5.03
N ILE A 43 4.47 -5.70 -4.88
CA ILE A 43 4.72 -4.47 -4.12
C ILE A 43 4.15 -3.23 -4.82
N GLY A 44 4.17 -2.10 -4.11
CA GLY A 44 3.97 -0.77 -4.69
C GLY A 44 2.73 -0.04 -4.18
N GLY A 45 1.76 -0.76 -3.59
CA GLY A 45 0.56 -0.16 -3.02
C GLY A 45 -0.21 0.65 -4.08
N GLN A 46 -0.33 1.98 -3.90
CA GLN A 46 -0.94 2.86 -4.89
C GLN A 46 -0.30 2.77 -6.27
N TRP A 47 1.01 2.52 -6.35
CA TRP A 47 1.76 2.55 -7.60
C TRP A 47 1.63 1.26 -8.43
N LEU A 48 1.07 0.21 -7.82
CA LEU A 48 0.64 -0.99 -8.54
C LEU A 48 -0.69 -0.69 -9.24
N TYR A 49 -0.60 -0.17 -10.46
CA TYR A 49 -1.76 0.23 -11.25
C TYR A 49 -2.63 -0.98 -11.64
N GLU A 50 -3.94 -0.86 -11.39
CA GLU A 50 -4.94 -1.85 -11.79
C GLU A 50 -5.96 -1.20 -12.74
N PRO A 51 -5.95 -1.50 -14.04
CA PRO A 51 -6.91 -0.92 -14.99
C PRO A 51 -8.36 -1.37 -14.76
N LYS A 52 -8.57 -2.55 -14.18
CA LYS A 52 -9.91 -3.15 -14.04
C LYS A 52 -10.53 -2.78 -12.69
N VAL A 53 -11.48 -1.85 -12.73
CA VAL A 53 -12.33 -1.48 -11.59
C VAL A 53 -13.77 -1.99 -11.75
N GLU A 54 -13.99 -2.90 -12.71
CA GLU A 54 -15.30 -3.47 -12.98
C GLU A 54 -15.75 -4.34 -11.79
N GLY A 55 -16.96 -4.08 -11.29
CA GLY A 55 -17.49 -4.75 -10.09
C GLY A 55 -17.09 -4.09 -8.77
N GLU A 56 -16.36 -2.97 -8.81
CA GLU A 56 -16.31 -2.03 -7.69
C GLU A 56 -17.58 -1.17 -7.62
N ASP A 57 -17.92 -0.72 -6.43
CA ASP A 57 -18.91 0.36 -6.29
C ASP A 57 -18.31 1.65 -6.87
N ALA A 58 -18.99 2.26 -7.84
CA ALA A 58 -18.57 3.51 -8.48
C ALA A 58 -18.33 4.66 -7.47
N LEU A 59 -19.02 4.64 -6.34
CA LEU A 59 -18.87 5.59 -5.24
C LEU A 59 -17.97 5.06 -4.11
N GLY A 60 -17.55 3.79 -4.20
CA GLY A 60 -16.69 3.09 -3.25
C GLY A 60 -17.25 3.07 -1.83
N LYS A 61 -18.54 2.79 -1.68
CA LYS A 61 -19.19 2.64 -0.35
C LYS A 61 -18.90 1.29 0.28
N SER A 62 -18.32 0.34 -0.45
CA SER A 62 -17.85 -0.94 0.10
C SER A 62 -16.82 -0.72 1.19
N THR A 63 -16.93 -1.46 2.29
CA THR A 63 -15.96 -1.44 3.40
C THR A 63 -14.58 -1.89 2.94
N PHE A 64 -14.53 -2.88 2.03
CA PHE A 64 -13.31 -3.41 1.44
C PHE A 64 -13.37 -3.20 -0.06
N LEU A 65 -12.45 -2.39 -0.56
CA LEU A 65 -12.21 -2.23 -1.99
C LEU A 65 -11.35 -3.41 -2.45
N LYS A 66 -11.70 -4.03 -3.57
CA LYS A 66 -10.86 -5.05 -4.21
C LYS A 66 -9.63 -4.38 -4.84
N VAL A 67 -9.79 -3.15 -5.31
CA VAL A 67 -8.73 -2.36 -5.93
C VAL A 67 -8.18 -1.35 -4.93
N HIS A 68 -6.90 -1.52 -4.57
CA HIS A 68 -6.23 -0.61 -3.66
C HIS A 68 -5.79 0.70 -4.35
N SER A 69 -5.29 0.61 -5.58
CA SER A 69 -4.72 1.74 -6.31
C SER A 69 -5.79 2.72 -6.80
N SER A 70 -5.53 4.02 -6.63
CA SER A 70 -6.32 5.11 -7.20
C SER A 70 -5.68 5.71 -8.46
N VAL A 71 -4.60 5.10 -8.96
CA VAL A 71 -3.83 5.64 -10.09
C VAL A 71 -4.61 5.44 -11.39
N TYR A 72 -4.58 6.46 -12.24
CA TYR A 72 -5.09 6.41 -13.61
C TYR A 72 -3.93 6.28 -14.61
N ASP A 73 -4.20 5.74 -15.80
CA ASP A 73 -3.17 5.26 -16.73
C ASP A 73 -2.17 6.36 -17.14
N SER A 74 -2.68 7.56 -17.40
CA SER A 74 -1.87 8.69 -17.84
C SER A 74 -1.18 9.44 -16.69
N LEU A 75 -1.27 8.96 -15.43
CA LEU A 75 -0.73 9.66 -14.27
C LEU A 75 0.78 9.83 -14.38
N ARG A 76 1.22 11.07 -14.18
CA ARG A 76 2.62 11.44 -13.96
C ARG A 76 2.80 11.95 -12.55
N LEU A 77 3.99 11.77 -12.01
CA LEU A 77 4.33 12.34 -10.71
C LEU A 77 4.17 13.87 -10.77
N PHE A 78 3.52 14.43 -9.76
CA PHE A 78 3.44 15.88 -9.59
C PHE A 78 4.74 16.45 -9.00
N SER A 79 5.52 15.61 -8.32
CA SER A 79 6.84 15.92 -7.78
C SER A 79 7.94 15.42 -8.71
N PRO A 80 9.08 16.14 -8.80
CA PRO A 80 10.21 15.66 -9.57
C PRO A 80 10.84 14.42 -8.91
N ARG A 81 11.41 13.51 -9.70
CA ARG A 81 12.01 12.27 -9.20
C ARG A 81 13.07 12.50 -8.11
N GLU A 82 13.81 13.61 -8.20
CA GLU A 82 14.90 13.93 -7.28
C GLU A 82 14.45 14.06 -5.81
N ILE A 83 13.21 14.49 -5.55
CA ILE A 83 12.68 14.63 -4.19
C ILE A 83 11.82 13.44 -3.74
N MET A 84 11.59 12.48 -4.65
CA MET A 84 10.78 11.29 -4.39
C MET A 84 11.61 10.08 -3.96
N GLY A 85 12.91 10.07 -4.28
CA GLY A 85 13.80 8.97 -3.93
C GLY A 85 14.11 8.89 -2.43
N PHE A 86 14.30 7.69 -1.92
CA PHE A 86 14.88 7.45 -0.61
C PHE A 86 16.30 8.02 -0.55
N SER A 87 16.68 8.55 0.61
CA SER A 87 17.92 9.30 0.82
C SER A 87 19.19 8.52 0.44
N ASP A 88 19.20 7.21 0.63
CA ASP A 88 20.31 6.30 0.31
C ASP A 88 19.98 5.33 -0.85
N PHE A 89 18.89 5.59 -1.56
CA PHE A 89 18.57 4.94 -2.83
C PHE A 89 17.96 5.96 -3.81
N PRO A 90 18.77 6.86 -4.41
CA PRO A 90 18.25 7.97 -5.20
C PRO A 90 17.45 7.52 -6.43
N PHE A 91 16.35 8.22 -6.73
CA PHE A 91 15.53 7.95 -7.91
C PHE A 91 16.12 8.62 -9.16
N VAL A 92 17.12 7.95 -9.74
CA VAL A 92 17.89 8.44 -10.91
C VAL A 92 17.28 8.03 -12.25
N VAL A 93 17.77 8.64 -13.32
CA VAL A 93 17.41 8.25 -14.70
C VAL A 93 18.10 6.94 -15.07
N LYS A 94 17.34 6.01 -15.67
CA LYS A 94 17.87 4.77 -16.25
C LYS A 94 17.57 4.72 -17.75
N LYS A 95 18.56 4.33 -18.56
CA LYS A 95 18.40 4.20 -20.01
C LYS A 95 17.40 3.09 -20.32
N GLY A 96 16.49 3.32 -21.28
CA GLY A 96 15.44 2.35 -21.63
C GLY A 96 14.19 2.42 -20.74
N ARG A 97 14.15 3.37 -19.80
CA ARG A 97 13.00 3.66 -18.94
C ARG A 97 12.44 5.05 -19.21
N ASP A 98 11.45 5.49 -18.43
CA ASP A 98 10.98 6.86 -18.51
C ASP A 98 12.06 7.81 -17.97
N MET A 99 12.64 8.65 -18.84
CA MET A 99 13.73 9.56 -18.48
C MET A 99 13.26 10.97 -18.08
N ARG A 100 11.95 11.23 -18.05
CA ARG A 100 11.39 12.56 -17.74
C ARG A 100 11.64 12.94 -16.28
N ARG A 101 11.95 14.20 -15.98
CA ARG A 101 12.05 14.68 -14.60
C ARG A 101 10.81 14.39 -13.74
N PHE A 102 9.63 14.44 -14.37
CA PHE A 102 8.33 14.05 -13.81
C PHE A 102 7.81 12.83 -14.58
N PRO A 103 8.24 11.61 -14.21
CA PRO A 103 7.91 10.40 -14.96
C PRO A 103 6.46 9.96 -14.73
N GLY A 104 6.02 8.97 -15.51
CA GLY A 104 4.76 8.26 -15.30
C GLY A 104 4.78 7.40 -14.03
N HIS A 105 3.60 7.05 -13.52
CA HIS A 105 3.45 6.21 -12.32
C HIS A 105 4.20 4.86 -12.42
N ARG A 106 4.27 4.27 -13.63
CA ARG A 106 4.96 3.00 -13.89
C ARG A 106 6.44 3.06 -13.55
N GLU A 107 7.08 4.21 -13.78
CA GLU A 107 8.50 4.38 -13.47
C GLU A 107 8.76 4.39 -11.96
N LEU A 108 7.83 4.95 -11.19
CA LEU A 108 7.93 4.90 -9.73
C LEU A 108 7.74 3.48 -9.20
N LEU A 109 6.83 2.69 -9.79
CA LEU A 109 6.71 1.27 -9.47
C LEU A 109 8.03 0.52 -9.75
N LEU A 110 8.64 0.72 -10.92
CA LEU A 110 9.92 0.11 -11.28
C LEU A 110 11.04 0.52 -10.30
N TYR A 111 11.06 1.79 -9.87
CA TYR A 111 11.99 2.25 -8.84
C TYR A 111 11.80 1.52 -7.49
N LEU A 112 10.55 1.31 -7.06
CA LEU A 112 10.26 0.57 -5.82
C LEU A 112 10.62 -0.92 -5.95
N GLN A 113 10.45 -1.51 -7.14
CA GLN A 113 10.88 -2.87 -7.43
C GLN A 113 12.41 -2.97 -7.37
N ASP A 114 13.14 -2.00 -7.97
CA ASP A 114 14.60 -1.94 -7.86
C ASP A 114 15.07 -1.82 -6.41
N PHE A 115 14.39 -1.00 -5.59
CA PHE A 115 14.68 -0.85 -4.16
C PHE A 115 14.50 -2.18 -3.43
N CYS A 116 13.37 -2.85 -3.70
CA CYS A 116 13.04 -4.15 -3.12
C CYS A 116 14.08 -5.22 -3.48
N GLU A 117 14.54 -5.26 -4.73
CA GLU A 117 15.58 -6.18 -5.21
C GLU A 117 16.96 -5.86 -4.64
N TRP A 118 17.36 -4.59 -4.68
CA TRP A 118 18.66 -4.13 -4.18
C TRP A 118 18.88 -4.48 -2.71
N PHE A 119 17.84 -4.31 -1.90
CA PHE A 119 17.87 -4.68 -0.49
C PHE A 119 17.40 -6.12 -0.25
N GLY A 120 16.98 -6.90 -1.25
CA GLY A 120 16.50 -8.26 -1.04
C GLY A 120 15.33 -8.34 -0.05
N LEU A 121 14.32 -7.47 -0.18
CA LEU A 121 13.17 -7.42 0.73
C LEU A 121 12.08 -8.44 0.38
N ARG A 122 12.14 -9.08 -0.80
CA ARG A 122 11.09 -10.02 -1.22
C ARG A 122 10.97 -11.25 -0.33
N GLU A 123 12.06 -11.69 0.30
CA GLU A 123 12.10 -12.90 1.14
C GLU A 123 11.26 -12.81 2.43
N MET A 124 11.02 -11.59 2.91
CA MET A 124 10.21 -11.33 4.11
C MET A 124 8.74 -11.05 3.78
N MET A 125 8.36 -11.03 2.50
CA MET A 125 7.02 -10.65 2.05
C MET A 125 6.12 -11.86 1.83
N ARG A 126 4.91 -11.78 2.39
CA ARG A 126 3.78 -12.68 2.13
C ARG A 126 2.76 -11.90 1.29
N PHE A 127 2.79 -12.14 -0.02
CA PHE A 127 1.81 -11.57 -0.96
C PHE A 127 0.46 -12.26 -0.83
N LYS A 128 -0.57 -11.64 -1.41
CA LYS A 128 -1.95 -12.13 -1.36
C LYS A 128 -2.40 -12.46 0.07
N THR A 129 -1.89 -11.72 1.05
CA THR A 129 -2.14 -11.92 2.48
C THR A 129 -2.73 -10.63 3.03
N ARG A 130 -4.05 -10.62 3.27
CA ARG A 130 -4.75 -9.46 3.82
C ARG A 130 -4.86 -9.58 5.32
N VAL A 131 -4.33 -8.60 6.05
CA VAL A 131 -4.57 -8.49 7.50
C VAL A 131 -6.00 -8.01 7.74
N GLU A 132 -6.75 -8.76 8.55
CA GLU A 132 -8.16 -8.48 8.87
C GLU A 132 -8.33 -7.94 10.29
N TYR A 133 -7.43 -8.32 11.21
CA TYR A 133 -7.47 -7.88 12.60
C TYR A 133 -6.06 -7.74 13.18
N VAL A 134 -5.91 -6.74 14.06
CA VAL A 134 -4.75 -6.56 14.92
C VAL A 134 -5.27 -6.24 16.32
N GLY A 135 -4.90 -7.06 17.29
CA GLY A 135 -5.28 -6.92 18.69
C GLY A 135 -4.07 -6.99 19.60
N MET A 136 -4.16 -6.36 20.76
CA MET A 136 -3.18 -6.57 21.81
C MET A 136 -3.49 -7.91 22.47
N LEU A 137 -2.48 -8.75 22.69
CA LEU A 137 -2.66 -10.00 23.43
C LEU A 137 -2.73 -9.65 24.92
N ASP A 138 -3.88 -9.91 25.56
CA ASP A 138 -4.05 -9.64 26.99
C ASP A 138 -3.00 -10.41 27.81
N SER A 139 -2.26 -9.67 28.62
CA SER A 139 -1.25 -10.19 29.54
C SER A 139 -1.61 -9.71 30.94
N ASP A 140 -2.23 -10.59 31.73
CA ASP A 140 -2.56 -10.35 33.15
C ASP A 140 -1.31 -10.15 34.06
N GLN A 141 -0.10 -10.20 33.49
CA GLN A 141 1.15 -10.06 34.22
C GLN A 141 1.77 -8.69 34.00
N VAL A 142 1.84 -7.90 35.08
CA VAL A 142 2.56 -6.62 35.14
C VAL A 142 4.04 -6.86 34.81
N GLY A 143 4.55 -6.17 33.79
CA GLY A 143 5.99 -6.14 33.46
C GLY A 143 6.46 -7.04 32.31
N ARG A 144 5.55 -7.67 31.55
CA ARG A 144 5.92 -8.32 30.26
C ARG A 144 5.82 -7.36 29.08
N ASP A 145 6.66 -7.59 28.07
CA ASP A 145 6.60 -6.90 26.79
C ASP A 145 5.23 -7.13 26.13
N LEU A 146 4.59 -6.04 25.68
CA LEU A 146 3.35 -6.08 24.91
C LEU A 146 3.53 -6.98 23.67
N LYS A 147 2.53 -7.81 23.40
CA LYS A 147 2.46 -8.65 22.19
C LYS A 147 1.19 -8.32 21.42
N TRP A 148 1.24 -8.57 20.13
CA TRP A 148 0.15 -8.29 19.20
C TRP A 148 -0.26 -9.56 18.49
N VAL A 149 -1.54 -9.86 18.51
CA VAL A 149 -2.13 -10.89 17.66
C VAL A 149 -2.52 -10.25 16.32
N VAL A 150 -2.09 -10.86 15.22
CA VAL A 150 -2.43 -10.44 13.85
C VAL A 150 -3.15 -11.58 13.16
N GLU A 151 -4.40 -11.34 12.78
CA GLU A 151 -5.18 -12.27 11.95
C GLU A 151 -5.07 -11.84 10.50
N SER A 152 -4.74 -12.79 9.63
CA SER A 152 -4.60 -12.56 8.20
C SER A 152 -5.26 -13.66 7.38
N ARG A 153 -5.76 -13.26 6.21
CA ARG A 153 -6.42 -14.11 5.22
C ARG A 153 -5.55 -14.22 3.97
N ASP A 154 -5.28 -15.45 3.57
CA ASP A 154 -4.74 -15.75 2.25
C ASP A 154 -5.85 -15.57 1.20
N MET A 155 -5.61 -14.70 0.22
CA MET A 155 -6.61 -14.24 -0.75
C MET A 155 -6.83 -15.24 -1.91
N GLU A 156 -6.09 -16.35 -1.95
CA GLU A 156 -6.30 -17.41 -2.95
C GLU A 156 -7.01 -18.63 -2.36
N SER A 157 -6.54 -19.07 -1.20
CA SER A 157 -7.06 -20.24 -0.49
C SER A 157 -8.17 -19.90 0.52
N GLU A 158 -8.41 -18.61 0.78
CA GLU A 158 -9.35 -18.12 1.81
C GLU A 158 -9.02 -18.58 3.24
N LYS A 159 -7.82 -19.14 3.44
CA LYS A 159 -7.37 -19.61 4.73
C LYS A 159 -7.07 -18.43 5.65
N VAL A 160 -7.66 -18.46 6.84
CA VAL A 160 -7.34 -17.53 7.93
C VAL A 160 -6.23 -18.12 8.78
N SER A 161 -5.29 -17.26 9.18
CA SER A 161 -4.17 -17.59 10.06
C SER A 161 -3.97 -16.51 11.10
N GLU A 162 -3.48 -16.90 12.25
CA GLU A 162 -3.18 -16.03 13.38
C GLU A 162 -1.70 -16.19 13.73
N GLU A 163 -1.00 -15.07 13.93
CA GLU A 163 0.41 -15.05 14.31
C GLU A 163 0.65 -13.93 15.33
N VAL A 164 1.55 -14.18 16.29
CA VAL A 164 1.86 -13.25 17.37
C VAL A 164 3.18 -12.54 17.10
N PHE A 165 3.16 -11.22 17.24
CA PHE A 165 4.31 -10.35 17.00
C PHE A 165 4.64 -9.52 18.24
N ASP A 166 5.90 -9.09 18.33
CA ASP A 166 6.36 -8.17 19.38
C ASP A 166 5.96 -6.72 19.08
N ALA A 167 5.83 -6.38 17.79
CA ALA A 167 5.41 -5.07 17.32
C ALA A 167 4.70 -5.18 15.97
N VAL A 168 3.89 -4.17 15.67
CA VAL A 168 3.19 -4.03 14.39
C VAL A 168 3.43 -2.64 13.82
N VAL A 169 3.79 -2.56 12.54
CA VAL A 169 3.87 -1.33 11.77
C VAL A 169 2.71 -1.31 10.77
N VAL A 170 1.82 -0.33 10.90
CA VAL A 170 0.70 -0.14 9.97
C VAL A 170 1.14 0.76 8.83
N ALA A 171 1.31 0.18 7.63
CA ALA A 171 1.75 0.87 6.42
C ALA A 171 0.74 0.72 5.26
N THR A 172 -0.55 0.64 5.59
CA THR A 172 -1.65 0.34 4.67
C THR A 172 -2.03 1.50 3.74
N GLY A 173 -1.56 2.71 4.02
CA GLY A 173 -1.91 3.92 3.27
C GLY A 173 -3.35 4.41 3.53
N HIS A 174 -3.66 5.62 3.04
CA HIS A 174 -4.92 6.32 3.34
C HIS A 174 -5.61 6.92 2.11
N TYR A 175 -5.18 6.57 0.90
CA TYR A 175 -5.73 7.10 -0.36
C TYR A 175 -6.71 6.16 -1.08
N SER A 176 -6.98 4.98 -0.54
CA SER A 176 -7.90 4.02 -1.18
C SER A 176 -9.35 4.26 -0.79
N LYS A 177 -9.64 4.51 0.50
CA LYS A 177 -11.02 4.60 1.00
C LYS A 177 -11.69 5.93 0.60
N PRO A 178 -12.73 5.92 -0.25
CA PRO A 178 -13.40 7.13 -0.69
C PRO A 178 -14.10 7.87 0.45
N ARG A 179 -14.07 9.20 0.39
CA ARG A 179 -14.87 10.06 1.26
C ARG A 179 -15.84 10.86 0.40
N LEU A 180 -17.11 10.50 0.47
CA LEU A 180 -18.15 11.16 -0.31
C LEU A 180 -18.62 12.45 0.41
N PRO A 181 -18.76 13.57 -0.32
CA PRO A 181 -19.41 14.75 0.21
C PRO A 181 -20.93 14.53 0.32
N SER A 182 -21.59 15.36 1.13
CA SER A 182 -23.05 15.49 1.09
C SER A 182 -23.41 16.59 0.10
N ILE A 183 -24.05 16.22 -1.02
CA ILE A 183 -24.52 17.15 -2.05
C ILE A 183 -26.05 17.08 -2.09
N LYS A 184 -26.71 18.25 -2.03
CA LYS A 184 -28.18 18.32 -2.08
C LYS A 184 -28.68 17.74 -3.41
N GLY A 185 -29.52 16.73 -3.35
CA GLY A 185 -30.09 16.07 -4.53
C GLY A 185 -29.23 14.95 -5.13
N MET A 186 -28.11 14.59 -4.49
CA MET A 186 -27.23 13.49 -4.93
C MET A 186 -27.93 12.12 -4.94
N ASP A 187 -28.88 11.92 -4.03
CA ASP A 187 -29.69 10.71 -3.88
C ASP A 187 -30.75 10.54 -4.98
N VAL A 188 -31.27 11.65 -5.51
CA VAL A 188 -32.26 11.65 -6.61
C VAL A 188 -31.63 11.82 -7.99
N TRP A 189 -30.32 12.09 -8.06
CA TRP A 189 -29.60 12.26 -9.31
C TRP A 189 -29.44 10.93 -10.07
N LYS A 190 -29.97 10.88 -11.29
CA LYS A 190 -30.03 9.66 -12.11
C LYS A 190 -28.87 9.47 -13.09
N ARG A 191 -28.04 10.50 -13.32
CA ARG A 191 -26.87 10.36 -14.20
C ARG A 191 -25.70 9.75 -13.43
N LYS A 192 -24.64 9.40 -14.17
CA LYS A 192 -23.45 8.74 -13.63
C LYS A 192 -22.83 9.58 -12.52
N GLN A 193 -22.55 8.93 -11.39
CA GLN A 193 -21.77 9.46 -10.28
C GLN A 193 -20.58 8.54 -10.05
N MET A 194 -19.43 9.11 -9.70
CA MET A 194 -18.25 8.32 -9.36
C MET A 194 -17.33 9.06 -8.42
N HIS A 195 -16.59 8.29 -7.61
CA HIS A 195 -15.44 8.82 -6.90
C HIS A 195 -14.18 8.75 -7.78
N SER A 196 -13.25 9.69 -7.60
CA SER A 196 -11.99 9.75 -8.36
C SER A 196 -11.13 8.49 -8.23
N HIS A 197 -11.26 7.76 -7.12
CA HIS A 197 -10.64 6.44 -6.91
C HIS A 197 -10.94 5.45 -8.05
N MET A 198 -12.11 5.56 -8.70
CA MET A 198 -12.53 4.68 -9.81
C MET A 198 -12.11 5.18 -11.19
N TYR A 199 -11.56 6.39 -11.30
CA TYR A 199 -11.12 6.92 -12.58
C TYR A 199 -9.87 6.18 -13.07
N ARG A 200 -9.83 5.84 -14.37
CA ARG A 200 -8.69 5.12 -14.98
C ARG A 200 -8.20 5.72 -16.28
N VAL A 201 -9.12 6.03 -17.19
CA VAL A 201 -8.81 6.52 -18.53
C VAL A 201 -9.89 7.51 -18.98
N PRO A 202 -9.56 8.47 -19.86
CA PRO A 202 -10.51 9.51 -20.27
C PRO A 202 -11.51 9.06 -21.36
N GLU A 203 -11.25 8.00 -22.11
CA GLU A 203 -12.04 7.60 -23.29
C GLU A 203 -13.53 7.38 -22.99
N PRO A 204 -13.94 6.76 -21.86
CA PRO A 204 -15.36 6.60 -21.50
C PRO A 204 -16.10 7.91 -21.21
N PHE A 205 -15.38 9.04 -21.16
CA PHE A 205 -15.94 10.38 -20.91
C PHE A 205 -15.88 11.26 -22.16
N ARG A 206 -15.42 10.72 -23.29
CA ARG A 206 -15.31 11.47 -24.53
C ARG A 206 -16.72 11.88 -24.99
N HIS A 207 -16.93 13.18 -25.20
CA HIS A 207 -18.22 13.77 -25.59
C HIS A 207 -19.32 13.71 -24.51
N GLU A 208 -18.99 13.37 -23.27
CA GLU A 208 -19.92 13.47 -22.14
C GLU A 208 -19.90 14.88 -21.54
N VAL A 209 -21.09 15.42 -21.25
CA VAL A 209 -21.25 16.66 -20.46
C VAL A 209 -21.87 16.27 -19.12
N TYR A 210 -21.07 16.38 -18.07
CA TYR A 210 -21.55 16.33 -16.69
C TYR A 210 -21.96 17.75 -16.34
N ASP A 211 -23.24 18.09 -16.52
CA ASP A 211 -23.77 19.36 -16.00
C ASP A 211 -23.51 19.39 -14.48
N LEU A 212 -22.72 20.38 -14.03
CA LEU A 212 -22.38 20.65 -12.63
C LEU A 212 -23.52 21.34 -11.89
#